data_AF-A0A7G5MXG9-F1
#
_entry.id   AF-A0A7G5MXG9-F1
#
_cell.length_a   1.000
_cell.length_b   1.000
_cell.length_c   1.000
_cell.angle_alpha   90.00
_cell.angle_beta   90.00
_cell.angle_gamma   90.00
#
_symmetry.space_group_name_H-M   'P 1'
#
loop_
_entity.id
_entity.type
_entity.pdbx_description
1 polymer ?
#
loop_
_entity_poly.entity_id
_entity_poly.type
_entity_poly.pdbx_seq_one_letter_code
_entity_poly.pdbx_strand_id
1 'polypeptide(L)' 'MCNLLTNLMIMITGKDGKEMMAMLWAQQIMLGKKTYEQVPRLLKEKVKEILADSGMEELVEE' A
#
# COMPACT_ATOMS: atom_id res chain seq x y z
N MET A 1 -4.66 -15.67 -5.22
CA MET A 1 -5.65 -15.21 -6.23
C MET A 1 -5.91 -13.69 -6.18
N CYS A 2 -5.70 -13.00 -5.05
CA CYS A 2 -6.15 -11.61 -4.86
C CYS A 2 -5.28 -10.48 -5.46
N ASN A 3 -4.06 -10.74 -5.96
CA ASN A 3 -3.17 -9.65 -6.39
C ASN A 3 -3.38 -9.19 -7.85
N LEU A 4 -3.90 -10.07 -8.73
CA LEU A 4 -4.09 -9.76 -10.15
C LEU A 4 -5.28 -8.85 -10.40
N LEU A 5 -6.44 -9.16 -9.80
CA LEU A 5 -7.64 -8.33 -9.91
C LEU A 5 -7.44 -6.96 -9.25
N THR A 6 -6.76 -6.92 -8.10
CA THR A 6 -6.49 -5.66 -7.39
C THR A 6 -5.55 -4.77 -8.21
N ASN A 7 -4.49 -5.33 -8.80
CA ASN A 7 -3.61 -4.57 -9.71
C ASN A 7 -4.34 -4.07 -10.98
N LEU A 8 -5.28 -4.86 -11.52
CA LEU A 8 -6.07 -4.47 -12.68
C LEU A 8 -7.01 -3.31 -12.33
N MET A 9 -7.69 -3.38 -11.18
CA MET A 9 -8.53 -2.28 -10.67
C MET A 9 -7.71 -1.00 -10.47
N ILE A 10 -6.52 -1.12 -9.88
CA ILE A 10 -5.58 -0.01 -9.65
C ILE A 10 -5.10 0.63 -10.96
N MET A 11 -4.96 -0.13 -12.04
CA MET A 11 -4.62 0.45 -13.34
C MET A 11 -5.78 1.26 -13.94
N ILE A 12 -7.02 0.84 -13.70
CA ILE A 12 -8.21 1.49 -14.27
C ILE A 12 -8.54 2.82 -13.56
N THR A 13 -8.18 2.97 -12.27
CA THR A 13 -8.53 4.14 -11.45
C THR A 13 -7.62 5.37 -11.61
N GLY A 14 -6.58 5.33 -12.44
CA GLY A 14 -5.69 6.48 -12.70
C GLY A 14 -4.70 6.80 -11.57
N LYS A 15 -4.11 8.01 -11.57
CA LYS A 15 -3.12 8.43 -10.55
C LYS A 15 -3.74 8.66 -9.17
N ASP A 16 -4.87 9.36 -9.10
CA ASP A 16 -5.49 9.72 -7.83
C ASP A 16 -6.02 8.49 -7.08
N GLY A 17 -6.55 7.50 -7.80
CA GLY A 17 -6.99 6.23 -7.23
C GLY A 17 -5.84 5.40 -6.65
N LYS A 18 -4.64 5.49 -7.24
CA LYS A 18 -3.42 4.83 -6.72
C LYS A 18 -2.99 5.46 -5.40
N GLU A 19 -2.99 6.78 -5.30
CA GLU A 19 -2.60 7.49 -4.07
C GLU A 19 -3.56 7.19 -2.91
N MET A 20 -4.87 7.25 -3.18
CA MET A 20 -5.88 6.91 -2.17
C MET A 20 -5.74 5.48 -1.67
N MET A 21 -5.48 4.52 -2.58
CA MET A 21 -5.26 3.14 -2.18
C MET A 21 -3.96 2.95 -1.41
N ALA A 22 -2.88 3.65 -1.76
CA ALA A 22 -1.64 3.61 -1.00
C ALA A 22 -1.82 4.12 0.43
N MET A 23 -2.54 5.24 0.62
CA MET A 23 -2.86 5.76 1.96
C MET A 23 -3.65 4.75 2.80
N LEU A 24 -4.70 4.15 2.23
CA LEU A 24 -5.49 3.12 2.92
C LEU A 24 -4.64 1.91 3.29
N TRP A 25 -3.74 1.48 2.41
CA TRP A 25 -2.82 0.37 2.67
C TRP A 25 -1.85 0.68 3.81
N ALA A 26 -1.23 1.85 3.80
CA ALA A 26 -0.35 2.29 4.88
C ALA A 26 -1.10 2.29 6.22
N GLN A 27 -2.33 2.81 6.26
CA GLN A 27 -3.17 2.74 7.47
C GLN A 27 -3.49 1.31 7.90
N GLN A 28 -3.78 0.38 6.98
CA GLN A 28 -4.02 -1.03 7.35
C GLN A 28 -2.79 -1.67 7.99
N ILE A 29 -1.59 -1.28 7.55
CA ILE A 29 -0.32 -1.73 8.13
C ILE A 29 -0.10 -1.12 9.51
N MET A 30 -0.31 0.19 9.66
CA MET A 30 -0.24 0.86 10.98
C MET A 30 -1.23 0.28 12.00
N LEU A 31 -2.40 -0.20 11.54
CA LEU A 31 -3.39 -0.87 12.37
C LEU A 31 -3.08 -2.36 12.65
N GLY A 32 -1.96 -2.89 12.14
CA GLY A 32 -1.55 -4.29 12.30
C GLY A 32 -2.46 -5.30 11.61
N LYS A 33 -3.34 -4.86 10.70
CA LYS A 33 -4.28 -5.74 9.98
C LYS A 33 -3.66 -6.40 8.76
N LYS A 34 -2.58 -5.82 8.25
CA LYS A 34 -1.84 -6.26 7.07
C LYS A 34 -0.34 -6.03 7.26
N THR A 35 0.47 -6.82 6.59
CA THR A 35 1.93 -6.63 6.55
C THR A 35 2.34 -5.97 5.25
N TYR A 36 3.51 -5.35 5.23
CA TYR A 36 4.05 -4.70 4.03
C TYR A 36 4.27 -5.69 2.88
N GLU A 37 4.54 -6.96 3.18
CA GLU A 37 4.64 -8.03 2.18
C GLU A 37 3.37 -8.20 1.34
N GLN A 38 2.20 -7.97 1.95
CA GLN A 38 0.89 -8.13 1.30
C GLN A 38 0.55 -6.97 0.36
N VAL A 39 1.30 -5.87 0.43
CA VAL A 39 1.06 -4.69 -0.40
C VAL A 39 1.28 -5.03 -1.88
N PRO A 40 0.33 -4.68 -2.78
CA PRO A 40 0.51 -4.87 -4.21
C PRO A 40 1.78 -4.14 -4.70
N ARG A 41 2.57 -4.79 -5.58
CA ARG A 41 3.82 -4.21 -6.11
C ARG A 41 3.67 -2.79 -6.64
N LEU A 42 2.53 -2.46 -7.26
CA LEU A 42 2.24 -1.13 -7.81
C LEU A 42 2.10 -0.03 -6.75
N LEU A 43 1.80 -0.40 -5.50
CA LEU A 43 1.60 0.52 -4.38
C LEU A 43 2.74 0.45 -3.36
N LYS A 44 3.60 -0.58 -3.39
CA LYS A 44 4.65 -0.79 -2.39
C LYS A 44 5.52 0.43 -2.15
N GLU A 45 6.05 1.02 -3.22
CA GLU A 45 6.91 2.20 -3.14
C GLU A 45 6.19 3.38 -2.46
N LYS A 46 4.94 3.65 -2.86
CA LYS A 46 4.14 4.74 -2.29
C LYS A 46 3.73 4.47 -0.84
N VAL A 47 3.37 3.23 -0.51
CA VAL A 47 3.05 2.82 0.86
C VAL A 47 4.27 2.97 1.76
N LYS A 48 5.46 2.62 1.26
CA LYS A 48 6.72 2.81 1.98
C LYS A 48 7.00 4.29 2.26
N GLU A 49 6.84 5.16 1.26
CA GLU A 49 6.96 6.62 1.45
C GLU A 49 6.00 7.12 2.53
N ILE A 50 4.72 6.74 2.48
CA ILE A 50 3.70 7.19 3.45
C ILE A 50 4.03 6.70 4.87
N LEU A 51 4.51 5.46 5.02
CA LEU A 51 4.94 4.92 6.30
C LEU A 51 6.17 5.67 6.83
N ALA A 52 7.15 5.97 5.98
CA ALA A 52 8.33 6.76 6.35
C ALA A 52 7.94 8.19 6.78
N ASP A 53 7.10 8.87 6.01
CA ASP A 53 6.59 10.21 6.34
C ASP A 53 5.81 10.23 7.67
N SER A 54 5.24 9.09 8.05
CA SER A 54 4.50 8.92 9.32
C SER A 54 5.37 8.42 10.48
N GLY A 55 6.69 8.24 10.27
CA GLY A 55 7.61 7.72 11.27
C GLY A 55 7.44 6.23 11.60
N MET A 56 6.81 5.46 10.71
CA MET A 56 6.47 4.04 10.86
C MET A 56 7.30 3.16 9.91
N GLU A 57 8.53 3.56 9.61
CA GLU A 57 9.39 2.90 8.63
C GLU A 57 9.78 1.46 9.05
N GLU A 58 9.78 1.19 10.36
CA GLU A 58 9.98 -0.13 10.95
C GLU A 58 8.93 -1.17 10.51
N LEU A 59 7.70 -0.75 10.17
CA LEU A 59 6.64 -1.64 9.70
C LEU A 59 6.85 -2.15 8.26
N VAL A 60 7.89 -1.66 7.57
CA VAL A 60 8.24 -2.04 6.20
C VAL A 60 9.15 -3.28 6.18
N GLU A 61 9.83 -3.58 7.29
CA GLU A 61 10.84 -4.64 7.39
C GLU A 61 10.30 -5.98 7.95
N GLU A 62 9.02 -6.07 8.29
CA GLU A 62 8.33 -7.32 8.71
C GLU A 62 7.64 -8.09 7.58
#